data_AF-A0A4S5ADF8-F1
#
_entry.id   AF-A0A4S5ADF8-F1
#
_cell.length_a   1.000
_cell.length_b   1.000
_cell.length_c   1.000
_cell.angle_alpha   90.00
_cell.angle_beta   90.00
_cell.angle_gamma   90.00
#
_symmetry.space_group_name_H-M   'P 1'
#
loop_
_entity.id
_entity.type
_entity.pdbx_description
1 polymer ?
#
loop_
_entity_poly.entity_id
_entity_poly.type
_entity_poly.pdbx_seq_one_letter_code
_entity_poly.pdbx_strand_id
1 'polypeptide(L)'
;MLTLLVLGTLVGLVMALVADGALAWSGAAVLVAFASLLVAAIPALVRPRRRREPEVAADGTRVFRAPVPVVAGLLVAWSMLLGVAALWAYLAVTDFDALESPGFALVTIVGALASLPDLVRLVTGRLHRWTLELGPSSVSYRGYRTDVTVPCRDLRGAAIQRRNPAGVRIDLRAAAEDIVVPITAFDVPAEQLVEEVHRARKAASGR
;
A
#
# COMPACT_ATOMS: atom_id res chain seq x y z
N MET A 1 10.98 -5.29 10.11
CA MET A 1 10.58 -5.07 8.70
C MET A 1 11.65 -4.34 7.91
N LEU A 2 12.06 -3.11 8.27
CA LEU A 2 13.11 -2.37 7.56
C LEU A 2 14.44 -3.15 7.46
N THR A 3 14.87 -3.82 8.54
CA THR A 3 16.07 -4.67 8.53
C THR A 3 16.00 -5.78 7.48
N LEU A 4 14.83 -6.41 7.31
CA LEU A 4 14.63 -7.45 6.30
C LEU A 4 14.69 -6.87 4.88
N LEU A 5 14.13 -5.67 4.68
CA LEU A 5 14.19 -4.99 3.39
C LEU A 5 15.63 -4.60 3.02
N VAL A 6 16.40 -4.08 3.98
CA VAL A 6 17.82 -3.76 3.79
C VAL A 6 18.63 -5.02 3.48
N LEU A 7 18.42 -6.09 4.25
CA LEU A 7 19.11 -7.37 4.01
C LEU A 7 18.78 -7.93 2.62
N GLY A 8 17.51 -7.94 2.22
CA GLY A 8 17.09 -8.37 0.88
C GLY A 8 17.71 -7.53 -0.24
N THR A 9 17.83 -6.21 -0.02
CA THR A 9 18.52 -5.30 -0.95
C THR A 9 20.00 -5.67 -1.10
N LEU A 10 20.70 -5.92 0.02
CA LEU A 10 22.11 -6.31 -0.01
C LEU A 10 22.33 -7.67 -0.67
N VAL A 11 21.48 -8.66 -0.39
CA VAL A 11 21.55 -9.98 -1.04
C VAL A 11 21.33 -9.86 -2.54
N GLY A 12 20.31 -9.11 -2.97
CA GLY A 12 20.06 -8.85 -4.39
C GLY A 12 21.24 -8.16 -5.07
N LEU A 13 21.88 -7.20 -4.40
CA LEU A 13 23.09 -6.53 -4.89
C LEU A 13 24.25 -7.50 -5.07
N VAL A 14 24.54 -8.34 -4.07
CA VAL A 14 25.63 -9.32 -4.16
C VAL A 14 25.37 -10.30 -5.30
N MET A 15 24.14 -10.82 -5.42
CA MET A 15 23.75 -11.71 -6.52
C MET A 15 23.92 -11.04 -7.89
N ALA A 16 23.50 -9.79 -8.03
CA ALA A 16 23.62 -9.05 -9.29
C ALA A 16 25.08 -8.78 -9.72
N LEU A 17 26.02 -8.77 -8.76
CA LEU A 17 27.43 -8.50 -9.01
C LEU A 17 28.28 -9.75 -9.22
N VAL A 18 27.88 -10.89 -8.64
CA VAL A 18 28.70 -12.11 -8.57
C VAL A 18 28.17 -13.22 -9.49
N ALA A 19 26.88 -13.23 -9.79
CA ALA A 19 26.29 -14.22 -10.68
C ALA A 19 26.32 -13.76 -12.14
N ASP A 20 26.16 -14.71 -13.05
CA ASP A 20 26.01 -14.49 -14.49
C ASP A 20 24.63 -14.92 -14.99
N GLY A 21 24.29 -14.51 -16.22
CA GLY A 21 23.10 -14.97 -16.93
C GLY A 21 21.78 -14.69 -16.18
N ALA A 22 20.91 -15.71 -16.10
CA ALA A 22 19.59 -15.59 -15.49
C ALA A 22 19.64 -15.29 -13.98
N LEU A 23 20.68 -15.77 -13.29
CA LEU A 23 20.88 -15.51 -11.86
C LEU A 23 21.24 -14.05 -11.61
N ALA A 24 22.10 -13.45 -12.45
CA ALA A 24 22.43 -12.02 -12.38
C ALA A 24 21.19 -11.14 -12.57
N TRP A 25 20.39 -11.44 -13.60
CA TRP A 25 19.13 -10.76 -13.87
C TRP A 25 18.13 -10.90 -12.73
N SER A 26 18.01 -12.10 -12.16
CA SER A 26 17.14 -12.35 -11.01
C SER A 26 17.61 -11.54 -9.79
N GLY A 27 18.92 -11.49 -9.53
CA GLY A 27 19.53 -10.67 -8.48
C GLY A 27 19.22 -9.18 -8.64
N ALA A 28 19.38 -8.64 -9.86
CA ALA A 28 19.09 -7.25 -10.16
C ALA A 28 17.60 -6.91 -10.01
N ALA A 29 16.70 -7.78 -10.47
CA ALA A 29 15.26 -7.59 -10.31
C ALA A 29 14.83 -7.65 -8.84
N VAL A 30 15.38 -8.58 -8.06
CA VAL A 30 15.16 -8.67 -6.60
C VAL A 30 15.68 -7.41 -5.91
N LEU A 31 16.88 -6.93 -6.26
CA LEU A 31 17.43 -5.67 -5.76
C LEU A 31 16.47 -4.50 -6.00
N VAL A 32 16.00 -4.32 -7.25
CA VAL A 32 15.05 -3.25 -7.60
C VAL A 32 13.75 -3.40 -6.82
N ALA A 33 13.25 -4.62 -6.64
CA ALA A 33 12.03 -4.87 -5.88
C ALA A 33 12.18 -4.44 -4.42
N PHE A 34 13.24 -4.88 -3.73
CA PHE A 34 13.48 -4.52 -2.34
C PHE A 34 13.79 -3.03 -2.16
N ALA A 35 14.56 -2.43 -3.06
CA ALA A 35 14.80 -0.98 -3.05
C ALA A 35 13.50 -0.18 -3.23
N SER A 36 12.60 -0.63 -4.11
CA SER A 36 11.29 0.00 -4.32
C SER A 36 10.39 -0.14 -3.08
N LEU A 37 10.43 -1.29 -2.41
CA LEU A 37 9.75 -1.48 -1.13
C LEU A 37 10.33 -0.58 -0.02
N LEU A 38 11.65 -0.35 0.01
CA LEU A 38 12.25 0.64 0.92
C LEU A 38 11.74 2.05 0.64
N VAL A 39 11.70 2.47 -0.64
CA VAL A 39 11.15 3.77 -1.04
C VAL A 39 9.68 3.91 -0.60
N ALA A 40 8.87 2.86 -0.72
CA ALA A 40 7.49 2.84 -0.25
C ALA A 40 7.38 2.83 1.30
N ALA A 41 8.31 2.18 2.00
CA ALA A 41 8.30 2.07 3.46
C ALA A 41 8.72 3.36 4.17
N ILE A 42 9.64 4.14 3.60
CA ILE A 42 10.12 5.41 4.18
C ILE A 42 8.98 6.38 4.53
N PRO A 43 8.06 6.75 3.62
CA PRO A 43 6.96 7.66 3.95
C PRO A 43 5.98 7.05 4.97
N ALA A 44 5.86 5.73 5.01
CA ALA A 44 4.92 5.04 5.91
C ALA A 44 5.45 4.90 7.35
N LEU A 45 6.78 4.74 7.52
CA LEU A 45 7.37 4.29 8.79
C LEU A 45 8.41 5.23 9.38
N VAL A 46 9.11 5.99 8.53
CA VAL A 46 10.31 6.74 8.94
C VAL A 46 10.07 8.24 8.88
N ARG A 47 9.40 8.71 7.82
CA ARG A 47 9.22 10.15 7.61
C ARG A 47 8.31 10.72 8.70
N PRO A 48 8.75 11.76 9.43
CA PRO A 48 7.90 12.43 10.40
C PRO A 48 6.65 12.96 9.70
N ARG A 49 5.47 12.55 10.17
CA ARG A 49 4.20 13.07 9.64
C ARG A 49 4.06 14.52 10.05
N ARG A 50 3.82 15.40 9.08
CA ARG A 50 3.63 16.83 9.30
C ARG A 50 2.22 17.20 8.87
N ARG A 51 1.62 18.15 9.58
CA ARG A 51 0.34 18.71 9.15
C ARG A 51 0.47 19.26 7.74
N ARG A 52 -0.53 19.01 6.91
CA ARG A 52 -0.61 19.51 5.53
C ARG A 52 -2.02 19.98 5.24
N GLU A 53 -2.16 21.00 4.41
CA GLU A 53 -3.49 21.36 3.93
C GLU A 53 -4.01 20.25 2.99
N PRO A 54 -5.23 19.74 3.22
CA PRO A 54 -5.82 18.77 2.32
C PRO A 54 -6.09 19.39 0.95
N GLU A 55 -6.04 18.57 -0.09
CA GLU A 55 -6.51 18.97 -1.42
C GLU A 55 -8.01 19.23 -1.34
N VAL A 56 -8.48 20.39 -1.81
CA VAL A 56 -9.90 20.77 -1.77
C VAL A 56 -10.47 20.71 -3.17
N ALA A 57 -11.48 19.87 -3.38
CA ALA A 57 -12.21 19.77 -4.63
C ALA A 57 -13.17 20.96 -4.82
N ALA A 58 -13.71 21.13 -6.03
CA ALA A 58 -14.55 22.27 -6.40
C ALA A 58 -15.86 22.39 -5.57
N ASP A 59 -16.33 21.28 -5.02
CA ASP A 59 -17.50 21.17 -4.14
C ASP A 59 -17.17 21.41 -2.66
N GLY A 60 -15.91 21.73 -2.33
CA GLY A 60 -15.43 21.90 -0.97
C GLY A 60 -15.01 20.59 -0.28
N THR A 61 -15.06 19.45 -0.98
CA THR A 61 -14.64 18.16 -0.45
C THR A 61 -13.14 18.15 -0.19
N ARG A 62 -12.74 17.75 1.03
CA ARG A 62 -11.33 17.64 1.43
C ARG A 62 -10.84 16.23 1.15
N VAL A 63 -9.78 16.11 0.35
CA VAL A 63 -9.28 14.83 -0.15
C VAL A 63 -7.89 14.56 0.41
N PHE A 64 -7.74 13.40 1.05
CA PHE A 64 -6.46 12.82 1.43
C PHE A 64 -6.15 11.65 0.50
N ARG A 65 -4.94 11.62 -0.05
CA ARG A 65 -4.48 10.55 -0.95
C ARG A 65 -3.22 9.89 -0.42
N ALA A 66 -3.07 8.59 -0.69
CA ALA A 66 -1.83 7.88 -0.42
C ALA A 66 -0.64 8.55 -1.13
N PRO A 67 0.55 8.60 -0.51
CA PRO A 67 1.74 9.14 -1.17
C PRO A 67 2.08 8.34 -2.43
N VAL A 68 2.32 9.03 -3.55
CA VAL A 68 2.72 8.43 -4.84
C VAL A 68 3.88 7.42 -4.70
N PRO A 69 4.93 7.67 -3.90
CA PRO A 69 6.03 6.71 -3.73
C PRO A 69 5.59 5.36 -3.16
N VAL A 70 4.53 5.32 -2.35
CA VAL A 70 3.98 4.06 -1.82
C VAL A 70 3.38 3.24 -2.97
N VAL A 71 2.51 3.87 -3.76
CA VAL A 71 1.83 3.19 -4.87
C VAL A 71 2.81 2.79 -5.97
N ALA A 72 3.68 3.71 -6.38
CA ALA A 72 4.68 3.46 -7.42
C ALA A 72 5.70 2.41 -6.97
N GLY A 73 6.20 2.49 -5.75
CA GLY A 73 7.17 1.52 -5.21
C GLY A 73 6.59 0.11 -5.15
N LEU A 74 5.33 -0.03 -4.75
CA LEU A 74 4.65 -1.33 -4.77
C LEU A 74 4.44 -1.87 -6.19
N LEU A 75 4.04 -1.03 -7.15
CA LEU A 75 3.90 -1.43 -8.55
C LEU A 75 5.21 -1.94 -9.15
N VAL A 76 6.32 -1.22 -8.89
CA VAL A 76 7.65 -1.62 -9.38
C VAL A 76 8.08 -2.93 -8.72
N ALA A 77 7.94 -3.04 -7.39
CA ALA A 77 8.33 -4.25 -6.67
C ALA A 77 7.61 -5.49 -7.17
N TRP A 78 6.30 -5.39 -7.37
CA TRP A 78 5.49 -6.49 -7.89
C TRP A 78 5.82 -6.85 -9.34
N SER A 79 6.03 -5.85 -10.20
CA SER A 79 6.42 -6.07 -11.60
C SER A 79 7.74 -6.84 -11.71
N MET A 80 8.72 -6.48 -10.88
CA MET A 80 10.02 -7.17 -10.86
C MET A 80 9.91 -8.61 -10.39
N LEU A 81 9.13 -8.87 -9.33
CA LEU A 81 8.92 -10.24 -8.84
C LEU A 81 8.23 -11.12 -9.89
N LEU A 82 7.25 -10.58 -10.62
CA LEU A 82 6.63 -11.31 -11.73
C LEU A 82 7.60 -11.55 -12.89
N GLY A 83 8.47 -10.59 -13.20
CA GLY A 83 9.52 -10.77 -14.19
C GLY A 83 10.47 -11.92 -13.84
N VAL A 84 10.89 -12.02 -12.58
CA VAL A 84 11.70 -13.14 -12.09
C VAL A 84 10.94 -14.46 -12.19
N ALA A 85 9.69 -14.50 -11.74
CA ALA A 85 8.88 -15.71 -11.81
C ALA A 85 8.65 -16.16 -13.26
N ALA A 86 8.43 -15.23 -14.19
CA ALA A 86 8.28 -15.53 -15.62
C ALA A 86 9.59 -16.06 -16.23
N LEU A 87 10.74 -15.46 -15.90
CA LEU A 87 12.04 -15.94 -16.33
C LEU A 87 12.30 -17.37 -15.84
N TRP A 88 11.97 -17.64 -14.58
CA TRP A 88 12.17 -18.96 -13.98
C TRP A 88 11.20 -20.00 -14.55
N ALA A 89 9.95 -19.61 -14.84
CA ALA A 89 9.00 -20.47 -15.55
C ALA A 89 9.48 -20.79 -16.96
N TYR A 90 10.06 -19.82 -17.68
CA TYR A 90 10.67 -20.05 -18.98
C TYR A 90 11.81 -21.06 -18.89
N LEU A 91 12.76 -20.87 -17.96
CA LEU A 91 13.86 -21.83 -17.75
C LEU A 91 13.37 -23.22 -17.37
N ALA A 92 12.37 -23.32 -16.49
CA ALA A 92 11.79 -24.62 -16.11
C ALA A 92 11.23 -25.39 -17.32
N VAL A 93 10.82 -24.70 -18.39
CA VAL A 93 10.29 -25.30 -19.62
C VAL A 93 11.39 -25.55 -20.65
N THR A 94 12.36 -24.64 -20.80
CA THR A 94 13.34 -24.69 -21.90
C THR A 94 14.68 -25.31 -21.51
N ASP A 95 15.10 -25.16 -20.25
CA ASP A 95 16.39 -25.60 -19.74
C ASP A 95 16.30 -25.81 -18.22
N PHE A 96 15.70 -26.93 -17.83
CA PHE A 96 15.43 -27.23 -16.43
C PHE A 96 16.71 -27.41 -15.61
N ASP A 97 17.78 -27.89 -16.23
CA ASP A 97 19.08 -28.11 -15.59
C ASP A 97 19.80 -26.81 -15.25
N ALA A 98 19.43 -25.69 -15.88
CA ALA A 98 19.92 -24.35 -15.53
C ALA A 98 19.37 -23.83 -14.18
N LEU A 99 18.39 -24.52 -13.57
CA LEU A 99 17.85 -24.16 -12.26
C LEU A 99 18.66 -24.82 -11.14
N GLU A 100 19.46 -24.03 -10.40
CA GLU A 100 20.21 -24.52 -9.23
C GLU A 100 19.31 -25.18 -8.15
N SER A 101 18.05 -24.75 -8.06
CA SER A 101 17.06 -25.33 -7.15
C SER A 101 15.66 -25.32 -7.78
N PRO A 102 15.28 -26.41 -8.49
CA PRO A 102 14.01 -26.46 -9.20
C PRO A 102 12.79 -26.41 -8.27
N GLY A 103 12.90 -27.01 -7.08
CA GLY A 103 11.84 -26.96 -6.07
C GLY A 103 11.57 -25.53 -5.58
N PHE A 104 12.62 -24.76 -5.32
CA PHE A 104 12.49 -23.35 -4.95
C PHE A 104 11.93 -22.51 -6.10
N ALA A 105 12.33 -22.81 -7.33
CA ALA A 105 11.81 -22.13 -8.51
C ALA A 105 10.30 -22.33 -8.67
N LEU A 106 9.82 -23.57 -8.54
CA LEU A 106 8.40 -23.89 -8.61
C LEU A 106 7.60 -23.20 -7.49
N VAL A 107 8.11 -23.19 -6.25
CA VAL A 107 7.46 -22.48 -5.14
C VAL A 107 7.36 -20.98 -5.44
N THR A 108 8.40 -20.38 -6.01
CA THR A 108 8.42 -18.96 -6.39
C THR A 108 7.39 -18.66 -7.49
N ILE A 109 7.30 -19.52 -8.50
CA ILE A 109 6.32 -19.41 -9.59
C ILE A 109 4.89 -19.51 -9.03
N VAL A 110 4.59 -20.54 -8.24
CA VAL A 110 3.26 -20.73 -7.65
C VAL A 110 2.90 -19.57 -6.71
N GLY A 111 3.85 -19.09 -5.90
CA GLY A 111 3.67 -17.92 -5.05
C GLY A 111 3.36 -16.65 -5.85
N ALA A 112 4.06 -16.45 -6.97
CA ALA A 112 3.80 -15.34 -7.89
C ALA A 112 2.42 -15.43 -8.57
N LEU A 113 1.98 -16.63 -8.94
CA LEU A 113 0.65 -16.85 -9.51
C LEU A 113 -0.46 -16.61 -8.47
N ALA A 114 -0.28 -17.10 -7.24
CA ALA A 114 -1.23 -16.90 -6.16
C ALA A 114 -1.38 -15.43 -5.76
N SER A 115 -0.39 -14.60 -6.10
CA SER A 115 -0.33 -13.18 -5.78
C SER A 115 -0.94 -12.29 -6.87
N LEU A 116 -1.21 -12.83 -8.08
CA LEU A 116 -1.86 -12.12 -9.19
C LEU A 116 -3.16 -11.38 -8.83
N PRO A 117 -4.09 -11.91 -8.01
CA PRO A 117 -5.30 -11.18 -7.65
C PRO A 117 -5.01 -9.85 -6.94
N ASP A 118 -3.96 -9.80 -6.12
CA ASP A 118 -3.55 -8.59 -5.41
C ASP A 118 -2.83 -7.61 -6.34
N LEU A 119 -2.09 -8.10 -7.34
CA LEU A 119 -1.56 -7.25 -8.41
C LEU A 119 -2.69 -6.63 -9.25
N VAL A 120 -3.67 -7.42 -9.68
CA VAL A 120 -4.83 -6.90 -10.42
C VAL A 120 -5.49 -5.80 -9.61
N ARG A 121 -5.70 -6.02 -8.31
CA ARG A 121 -6.25 -5.00 -7.41
C ARG A 121 -5.34 -3.78 -7.28
N LEU A 122 -4.02 -3.94 -7.26
CA LEU A 122 -3.07 -2.83 -7.23
C LEU A 122 -3.16 -1.99 -8.52
N VAL A 123 -3.16 -2.63 -9.69
CA VAL A 123 -3.26 -1.97 -11.01
C VAL A 123 -4.62 -1.28 -11.19
N THR A 124 -5.72 -1.93 -10.80
CA THR A 124 -7.06 -1.32 -10.83
C THR A 124 -7.27 -0.27 -9.73
N GLY A 125 -6.24 0.01 -8.92
CA GLY A 125 -6.26 1.03 -7.87
C GLY A 125 -7.08 0.68 -6.63
N ARG A 126 -7.49 -0.58 -6.46
CA ARG A 126 -8.25 -1.06 -5.29
C ARG A 126 -7.36 -1.32 -4.07
N LEU A 127 -6.14 -1.84 -4.25
CA LEU A 127 -5.32 -2.28 -3.11
C LEU A 127 -4.58 -1.13 -2.39
N HIS A 128 -4.18 -0.07 -3.12
CA HIS A 128 -3.21 0.92 -2.60
C HIS A 128 -3.48 2.40 -2.91
N ARG A 129 -4.51 2.74 -3.69
CA ARG A 129 -4.92 4.14 -3.84
C ARG A 129 -5.83 4.50 -2.68
N TRP A 130 -5.22 4.62 -1.50
CA TRP A 130 -5.95 5.03 -0.33
C TRP A 130 -6.45 6.45 -0.52
N THR A 131 -7.76 6.64 -0.42
CA THR A 131 -8.40 7.94 -0.48
C THR A 131 -9.37 8.08 0.68
N LEU A 132 -9.31 9.23 1.35
CA LEU A 132 -10.30 9.66 2.31
C LEU A 132 -10.84 11.00 1.83
N GLU A 133 -12.12 11.01 1.49
CA GLU A 133 -12.83 12.18 1.00
C GLU A 133 -13.82 12.62 2.07
N LEU A 134 -13.67 13.85 2.54
CA LEU A 134 -14.51 14.45 3.56
C LEU A 134 -15.31 15.58 2.91
N GLY A 135 -16.47 15.22 2.40
CA GLY A 135 -17.39 16.13 1.74
C GLY A 135 -18.37 16.81 2.70
N PRO A 136 -19.13 17.80 2.21
CA PRO A 136 -20.15 18.47 3.00
C PRO A 136 -21.33 17.54 3.36
N SER A 137 -21.65 16.58 2.50
CA SER A 137 -22.81 15.68 2.64
C SER A 137 -22.44 14.23 2.95
N SER A 138 -21.22 13.80 2.61
CA SER A 138 -20.77 12.41 2.79
C SER A 138 -19.28 12.31 3.09
N VAL A 139 -18.90 11.20 3.71
CA VAL A 139 -17.53 10.76 3.89
C VAL A 139 -17.33 9.48 3.09
N SER A 140 -16.31 9.46 2.24
CA SER A 140 -15.94 8.30 1.45
C SER A 140 -14.55 7.85 1.84
N TYR A 141 -14.39 6.56 2.12
CA TYR A 141 -13.10 5.94 2.35
C TYR A 141 -12.92 4.78 1.39
N ARG A 142 -11.81 4.83 0.65
CA ARG A 142 -11.36 3.75 -0.19
C ARG A 142 -9.98 3.31 0.26
N GLY A 143 -9.83 2.06 0.64
CA GLY A 143 -8.52 1.48 0.82
C GLY A 143 -8.47 -0.01 1.15
N TYR A 144 -7.40 -0.66 0.66
CA TYR A 144 -7.15 -2.09 0.80
C TYR A 144 -8.31 -2.95 0.25
N ARG A 145 -9.28 -3.32 1.11
CA ARG A 145 -10.49 -4.07 0.76
C ARG A 145 -11.78 -3.32 1.11
N THR A 146 -11.67 -2.10 1.61
CA THR A 146 -12.78 -1.27 2.07
C THR A 146 -13.06 -0.21 1.02
N ASP A 147 -14.30 -0.14 0.56
CA ASP A 147 -14.81 0.92 -0.32
C ASP A 147 -16.19 1.29 0.21
N VAL A 148 -16.25 2.37 0.99
CA VAL A 148 -17.43 2.73 1.78
C VAL A 148 -17.68 4.22 1.65
N THR A 149 -18.91 4.57 1.31
CA THR A 149 -19.40 5.95 1.34
C THR A 149 -20.56 6.05 2.31
N VAL A 150 -20.46 6.96 3.27
CA VAL A 150 -21.45 7.17 4.33
C VAL A 150 -21.93 8.62 4.37
N PRO A 151 -23.23 8.86 4.57
CA PRO A 151 -23.74 10.22 4.79
C PRO A 151 -23.13 10.84 6.05
N CYS A 152 -22.84 12.15 6.02
CA CYS A 152 -22.26 12.83 7.19
C CYS A 152 -23.18 12.80 8.44
N ARG A 153 -24.49 12.68 8.25
CA ARG A 153 -25.48 12.50 9.35
C ARG A 153 -25.26 11.23 10.18
N ASP A 154 -24.58 10.24 9.60
CA ASP A 154 -24.32 8.94 10.21
C ASP A 154 -22.95 8.90 10.93
N LEU A 155 -22.14 9.97 10.79
CA LEU A 155 -20.88 10.14 11.53
C LEU A 155 -21.15 10.55 12.98
N ARG A 156 -20.63 9.75 13.92
CA ARG A 156 -20.59 10.10 15.34
C ARG A 156 -19.31 10.81 15.71
N GLY A 157 -18.17 10.45 15.11
CA GLY A 157 -16.90 11.08 15.42
C GLY A 157 -15.73 10.31 14.82
N ALA A 158 -14.53 10.61 15.31
CA ALA A 158 -13.34 9.83 15.01
C ALA A 158 -12.45 9.75 16.24
N ALA A 159 -11.71 8.66 16.37
CA ALA A 159 -10.76 8.45 17.45
C ALA A 159 -9.50 7.75 16.94
N ILE A 160 -8.37 8.04 17.58
CA ILE A 160 -7.12 7.34 17.29
C ILE A 160 -7.18 5.95 17.94
N GLN A 161 -7.11 4.91 17.10
CA GLN A 161 -7.04 3.52 17.52
C GLN A 161 -5.58 3.08 17.57
N ARG A 162 -5.10 2.68 18.76
CA ARG A 162 -3.68 2.30 18.95
C ARG A 162 -3.37 0.85 18.59
N ARG A 163 -4.36 -0.04 18.46
CA ARG A 163 -4.17 -1.48 18.21
C ARG A 163 -5.23 -2.07 17.28
N ASN A 164 -4.79 -2.98 16.41
CA ASN A 164 -5.57 -3.88 15.55
C ASN A 164 -6.81 -3.29 14.84
N PRO A 165 -6.63 -2.66 13.64
CA PRO A 165 -5.41 -2.03 13.13
C PRO A 165 -5.09 -0.72 13.87
N ALA A 166 -3.80 -0.34 13.93
CA ALA A 166 -3.43 0.99 14.40
C ALA A 166 -3.78 2.05 13.33
N GLY A 167 -4.49 3.11 13.72
CA GLY A 167 -5.04 4.06 12.77
C GLY A 167 -6.04 5.05 13.36
N VAL A 168 -6.93 5.55 12.52
CA VAL A 168 -8.05 6.40 12.88
C VAL A 168 -9.33 5.60 12.64
N ARG A 169 -10.11 5.40 13.69
CA ARG A 169 -11.45 4.83 13.61
C ARG A 169 -12.44 5.97 13.44
N ILE A 170 -13.26 5.89 12.40
CA ILE A 170 -14.38 6.81 12.17
C ILE A 170 -15.63 6.10 12.68
N ASP A 171 -16.17 6.63 13.77
CA ASP A 171 -17.31 6.03 14.47
C ASP A 171 -18.60 6.35 13.71
N LEU A 172 -19.36 5.31 13.35
CA LEU A 172 -20.65 5.43 12.68
C LEU A 172 -21.82 5.18 13.64
N ARG A 173 -23.05 5.48 13.20
CA ARG A 173 -24.26 5.08 13.95
C ARG A 173 -24.35 3.55 14.02
N ALA A 174 -24.91 3.05 15.13
CA ALA A 174 -24.88 1.64 15.57
C ALA A 174 -25.36 0.55 14.58
N ALA A 175 -25.88 0.90 13.41
CA ALA A 175 -26.24 -0.04 12.36
C ALA A 175 -25.14 -0.23 11.28
N ALA A 176 -24.07 0.57 11.30
CA ALA A 176 -22.98 0.50 10.32
C ALA A 176 -21.65 0.14 10.99
N GLU A 177 -20.81 -0.63 10.29
CA GLU A 177 -19.46 -0.97 10.74
C GLU A 177 -18.55 0.26 10.69
N ASP A 178 -17.79 0.50 11.76
CA ASP A 178 -16.84 1.62 11.82
C ASP A 178 -15.77 1.51 10.72
N ILE A 179 -15.41 2.65 10.14
CA ILE A 179 -14.34 2.71 9.13
C ILE A 179 -13.01 2.83 9.87
N VAL A 180 -12.08 1.91 9.61
CA VAL A 180 -10.71 2.01 10.14
C VAL A 180 -9.74 2.43 9.03
N VAL A 181 -9.18 3.62 9.20
CA VAL A 181 -8.13 4.18 8.34
C VAL A 181 -6.76 3.84 8.94
N PRO A 182 -5.95 2.96 8.34
CA PRO A 182 -4.64 2.61 8.88
C PRO A 182 -3.72 3.82 9.01
N ILE A 183 -2.89 3.86 10.06
CA ILE A 183 -1.99 4.99 10.30
C ILE A 183 -0.95 5.20 9.17
N THR A 184 -0.61 4.11 8.48
CA THR A 184 0.30 4.13 7.33
C THR A 184 -0.38 4.66 6.06
N ALA A 185 -1.67 5.00 6.11
CA ALA A 185 -2.45 5.29 4.91
C ALA A 185 -2.12 6.59 4.22
N PHE A 186 -1.79 7.59 5.04
CA PHE A 186 -1.54 8.94 4.60
C PHE A 186 -0.25 9.45 5.26
N ASP A 187 0.36 10.48 4.67
CA ASP A 187 1.56 11.12 5.21
C ASP A 187 1.24 12.26 6.20
N VAL A 188 -0.02 12.35 6.64
CA VAL A 188 -0.50 13.29 7.66
C VAL A 188 -0.66 12.63 9.04
N PRO A 189 -0.50 13.38 10.14
CA PRO A 189 -0.72 12.87 11.48
C PRO A 189 -2.15 12.33 11.68
N ALA A 190 -2.31 11.30 12.51
CA ALA A 190 -3.61 10.72 12.82
C ALA A 190 -4.54 11.75 13.50
N GLU A 191 -3.96 12.64 14.30
CA GLU A 191 -4.63 13.76 14.95
C GLU A 191 -5.29 14.68 13.93
N GLN A 192 -4.60 14.94 12.81
CA GLN A 192 -5.15 15.78 11.75
C GLN A 192 -6.38 15.12 11.11
N LEU A 193 -6.32 13.81 10.81
CA LEU A 193 -7.47 13.11 10.22
C LEU A 193 -8.68 13.15 11.16
N VAL A 194 -8.48 12.98 12.47
CA VAL A 194 -9.54 13.10 13.49
C VAL A 194 -10.14 14.52 13.50
N GLU A 195 -9.30 15.56 13.53
CA GLU A 195 -9.74 16.95 13.47
C GLU A 195 -10.58 17.25 12.22
N GLU A 196 -10.18 16.72 11.07
CA GLU A 196 -10.85 16.95 9.80
C GLU A 196 -12.19 16.22 9.72
N VAL A 197 -12.29 14.99 10.25
CA VAL A 197 -13.57 14.29 10.39
C VAL A 197 -14.52 15.06 11.31
N HIS A 198 -14.03 15.59 12.43
CA HIS A 198 -14.84 16.44 13.31
C HIS A 198 -15.28 17.73 12.62
N ARG A 199 -14.41 18.36 11.81
CA ARG A 199 -14.75 19.55 11.03
C ARG A 199 -15.84 19.25 10.00
N ALA A 200 -15.74 18.14 9.26
CA ALA A 200 -16.74 17.71 8.29
C ALA A 200 -18.10 17.45 8.96
N ARG A 201 -18.10 16.75 10.11
CA ARG A 201 -19.31 16.54 10.92
C ARG A 201 -19.93 17.86 11.36
N LYS A 202 -19.11 18.80 11.85
CA LYS A 202 -19.57 20.10 12.33
C LYS A 202 -20.25 20.88 11.20
N ALA A 203 -19.58 20.98 10.05
CA ALA A 203 -20.11 21.62 8.84
C ALA A 203 -21.45 21.00 8.40
N ALA A 204 -21.57 19.67 8.41
CA ALA A 204 -22.82 18.98 8.05
C ALA A 204 -23.96 19.21 9.06
N SER A 205 -23.64 19.53 10.31
CA SER A 205 -24.62 19.77 11.38
C SER A 205 -25.15 21.21 11.43
N GLY A 206 -24.60 22.13 10.63
CA GLY A 206 -25.00 23.55 10.62
C GLY A 206 -24.70 24.31 11.93
N ARG A 207 -23.78 23.79 12.76
CA ARG A 207 -23.31 24.37 14.02
C ARG A 207 -21.82 24.67 13.94
#